data_AF-A0A0C3SCJ8-F1
#
_entry.id   AF-A0A0C3SCJ8-F1
#
_cell.length_a   1.000
_cell.length_b   1.000
_cell.length_c   1.000
_cell.angle_alpha   90.00
_cell.angle_beta   90.00
_cell.angle_gamma   90.00
#
_symmetry.space_group_name_H-M   'P 1'
#
loop_
_entity.id
_entity.type
_entity.pdbx_description
1 polymer ?
#
loop_
_entity_poly.entity_id
_entity_poly.type
_entity_poly.pdbx_seq_one_letter_code
_entity_poly.pdbx_strand_id
1 'polypeptide(L)'
;MSNEVPRGKPIVRSEDLWFKDGTIVLQAENVLFRVYPGLLSKHSQFFEQLFSLPQPSDAEQYDGCPLIKLAGDAAEDMRNFLLMIHEIGYAL
;
A
#
# COMPACT_ATOMS: atom_id res chain seq x y z
N MET A 1 -16.74 -17.85 30.22
CA MET A 1 -15.71 -16.84 30.52
C MET A 1 -14.97 -16.56 29.22
N SER A 2 -15.11 -15.32 28.74
CA SER A 2 -14.45 -14.63 27.62
C SER A 2 -14.08 -15.42 26.37
N ASN A 3 -14.96 -15.37 25.35
CA ASN A 3 -14.55 -15.43 23.95
C ASN A 3 -13.93 -14.07 23.59
N GLU A 4 -12.63 -13.89 23.81
CA GLU A 4 -11.92 -12.83 23.10
C GLU A 4 -11.64 -13.35 21.68
N VAL A 5 -12.43 -12.88 20.72
CA VAL A 5 -12.04 -12.92 19.30
C VAL A 5 -10.71 -12.17 19.23
N PRO A 6 -9.60 -12.76 18.75
CA PRO A 6 -8.33 -12.05 18.67
C PRO A 6 -8.55 -10.80 17.80
N ARG A 7 -8.54 -9.63 18.44
CA ARG A 7 -8.57 -8.35 17.72
C ARG A 7 -7.29 -8.34 16.89
N GLY A 8 -7.43 -8.45 15.57
CA GLY A 8 -6.30 -8.32 14.66
C GLY A 8 -5.52 -7.04 14.98
N LYS A 9 -4.22 -7.03 14.67
CA LYS A 9 -3.36 -5.85 14.90
C LYS A 9 -4.06 -4.59 14.36
N PRO A 10 -4.07 -3.47 15.10
CA PRO A 10 -4.71 -2.24 14.63
C PRO A 10 -4.03 -1.78 13.34
N ILE A 11 -4.85 -1.25 12.43
CA ILE A 11 -4.35 -0.65 11.20
C ILE A 11 -3.57 0.63 11.55
N VAL A 12 -2.34 0.75 11.05
CA VAL A 12 -1.45 1.89 11.26
C VAL A 12 -0.94 2.42 9.92
N ARG A 13 -0.57 3.69 9.88
CA ARG A 13 0.07 4.31 8.71
C ARG A 13 1.57 4.16 8.85
N SER A 14 2.26 3.85 7.75
CA SER A 14 3.72 3.95 7.69
C SER A 14 4.14 5.41 7.89
N GLU A 15 5.14 5.66 8.72
CA GLU A 15 5.63 7.02 9.01
C GLU A 15 6.47 7.59 7.87
N ASP A 16 7.12 6.72 7.12
CA ASP A 16 8.11 7.02 6.08
C ASP A 16 7.53 6.99 4.66
N LEU A 17 6.43 6.27 4.43
CA LEU A 17 5.79 6.10 3.12
C LEU A 17 4.33 6.54 3.17
N TRP A 18 4.12 7.76 3.67
CA TRP A 18 2.83 8.44 3.71
C TRP A 18 2.88 9.79 3.00
N PHE A 19 2.86 9.77 1.67
CA PHE A 19 2.86 10.98 0.87
C PHE A 19 1.48 11.66 0.92
N LYS A 20 1.44 12.90 1.42
CA LYS A 20 0.18 13.66 1.61
C LYS A 20 -0.62 13.82 0.31
N ASP A 21 0.08 13.88 -0.81
CA ASP A 21 -0.40 14.02 -2.19
C ASP A 21 -0.37 12.70 -2.97
N GLY A 22 -0.05 11.58 -2.32
CA GLY A 22 -0.16 10.25 -2.90
C GLY A 22 -1.60 9.93 -3.32
N THR A 23 -1.74 9.14 -4.38
CA THR A 23 -3.02 8.93 -5.07
C THR A 23 -3.61 7.54 -4.87
N ILE A 24 -2.85 6.62 -4.28
CA ILE A 24 -3.31 5.28 -3.89
C ILE A 24 -2.88 4.95 -2.46
N VAL A 25 -3.61 4.06 -1.81
CA VAL A 25 -3.22 3.46 -0.53
C VAL A 25 -3.04 1.96 -0.72
N LEU A 26 -1.88 1.45 -0.34
CA LEU A 26 -1.60 0.02 -0.29
C LEU A 26 -1.69 -0.45 1.15
N GLN A 27 -2.26 -1.63 1.36
CA GLN A 27 -2.28 -2.29 2.65
C GLN A 27 -1.52 -3.62 2.56
N ALA A 28 -0.51 -3.78 3.41
CA ALA A 28 0.12 -5.07 3.70
C ALA A 28 -0.01 -5.34 5.21
N GLU A 29 -0.58 -6.49 5.56
CA GLU A 29 -1.00 -6.80 6.94
C GLU A 29 -1.83 -5.66 7.57
N ASN A 30 -1.30 -5.05 8.63
CA ASN A 30 -1.92 -3.95 9.36
C ASN A 30 -1.27 -2.58 9.06
N VAL A 31 -0.42 -2.48 8.05
CA VAL A 31 0.28 -1.23 7.69
C VAL A 31 -0.27 -0.68 6.38
N LEU A 32 -0.53 0.63 6.36
CA LEU A 32 -0.95 1.39 5.21
C LEU A 32 0.18 2.26 4.67
N PHE A 33 0.34 2.25 3.35
CA PHE A 33 1.30 3.06 2.62
C PHE A 33 0.54 3.94 1.63
N ARG A 34 0.74 5.25 1.68
CA ARG A 34 0.13 6.18 0.72
C ARG A 34 1.18 6.63 -0.28
N VAL A 35 1.08 6.14 -1.51
CA VAL A 35 2.16 6.19 -2.53
C VAL A 35 1.66 6.58 -3.92
N TYR A 36 2.59 6.60 -4.87
CA TYR A 36 2.36 6.96 -6.28
C TYR A 36 2.42 5.73 -7.18
N PRO A 37 1.33 5.37 -7.88
CA PRO A 37 1.29 4.14 -8.67
C PRO A 37 2.32 4.12 -9.80
N GLY A 38 2.55 5.26 -10.46
CA GLY A 38 3.43 5.35 -11.62
C GLY A 38 4.88 4.94 -11.34
N LEU A 39 5.39 5.23 -10.14
CA LEU A 39 6.75 4.83 -9.78
C LEU A 39 6.84 3.31 -9.57
N LEU A 40 5.84 2.73 -8.91
CA LEU A 40 5.77 1.28 -8.73
C LEU A 40 5.60 0.56 -10.08
N SER A 41 4.74 1.05 -10.97
CA SER A 41 4.56 0.48 -12.31
C SER A 41 5.85 0.51 -13.14
N LYS A 42 6.64 1.58 -13.04
CA LYS A 42 7.92 1.70 -13.75
C LYS A 42 8.94 0.64 -13.33
N HIS A 43 8.88 0.19 -12.08
CA HIS A 43 9.85 -0.73 -11.49
C HIS A 43 9.30 -2.15 -11.29
N SER A 44 8.01 -2.39 -11.55
CA SER A 44 7.37 -3.70 -11.35
C SER A 44 6.21 -3.92 -12.32
N GLN A 45 6.35 -4.95 -13.16
CA GLN A 45 5.31 -5.39 -14.09
C GLN A 45 4.03 -5.84 -13.37
N PHE A 46 4.16 -6.39 -12.15
CA PHE A 46 3.00 -6.75 -11.33
C PHE A 46 2.16 -5.50 -11.01
N PHE A 47 2.80 -4.42 -10.55
CA PHE A 47 2.09 -3.17 -10.23
C PHE A 47 1.59 -2.46 -11.48
N GLU A 48 2.32 -2.51 -12.60
CA GLU A 48 1.81 -2.04 -13.90
C GLU A 48 0.50 -2.73 -14.27
N GLN A 49 0.47 -4.06 -14.23
CA GLN A 49 -0.75 -4.82 -14.54
C GLN A 49 -1.86 -4.52 -13.52
N LEU A 50 -1.55 -4.54 -12.23
CA LEU A 50 -2.53 -4.29 -11.17
C LEU A 50 -3.24 -2.94 -11.33
N PHE A 51 -2.50 -1.87 -11.65
CA PHE A 51 -3.07 -0.54 -11.81
C PHE A 51 -3.71 -0.31 -13.18
N SER A 52 -3.42 -1.16 -14.18
CA SER A 52 -4.10 -1.13 -15.48
C SER A 52 -5.53 -1.69 -15.43
N LEU A 53 -5.84 -2.49 -14.41
CA LEU A 53 -7.17 -3.09 -14.26
C LEU A 53 -8.20 -2.02 -13.89
N PRO A 54 -9.39 -2.03 -14.52
CA PRO A 54 -10.47 -1.14 -14.13
C PRO A 54 -10.87 -1.42 -12.68
N GLN A 55 -10.81 -0.39 -11.84
CA GLN A 55 -11.27 -0.50 -10.45
C GLN A 55 -12.79 -0.54 -10.44
N PRO A 56 -13.41 -1.45 -9.68
CA PRO A 56 -14.86 -1.52 -9.57
C PRO A 56 -15.39 -0.25 -8.90
N SER A 57 -16.65 0.11 -9.17
CA SER A 57 -17.27 1.35 -8.65
C SER A 57 -17.39 1.37 -7.13
N ASP A 58 -17.38 0.21 -6.49
CA ASP A 58 -17.42 -0.02 -5.05
C ASP A 58 -16.04 -0.37 -4.47
N ALA A 59 -14.96 -0.05 -5.19
CA ALA A 59 -13.60 -0.23 -4.69
C ALA A 59 -13.44 0.45 -3.32
N GLU A 60 -12.85 -0.28 -2.39
CA GLU A 60 -12.58 0.22 -1.04
C GLU A 60 -11.67 1.44 -1.12
N GLN A 61 -11.92 2.42 -0.25
CA GLN A 61 -11.14 3.64 -0.19
C GLN A 61 -10.63 3.90 1.22
N TYR A 62 -9.48 4.55 1.29
CA TYR A 62 -8.90 5.05 2.53
C TYR A 62 -8.47 6.50 2.32
N ASP A 63 -8.93 7.41 3.18
CA ASP A 63 -8.72 8.86 3.06
C ASP A 63 -9.04 9.42 1.64
N GLY A 64 -10.06 8.86 0.98
CA GLY A 64 -10.48 9.27 -0.37
C GLY A 64 -9.60 8.78 -1.52
N CYS A 65 -8.64 7.90 -1.24
CA CYS A 65 -7.83 7.23 -2.25
C CYS A 65 -8.25 5.75 -2.39
N PRO A 66 -8.14 5.13 -3.57
CA PRO A 66 -8.33 3.69 -3.73
C PRO A 66 -7.42 2.91 -2.79
N LEU A 67 -7.99 1.95 -2.06
CA LEU A 67 -7.29 1.05 -1.16
C LEU A 67 -7.08 -0.30 -1.84
N ILE A 68 -5.83 -0.73 -1.95
CA ILE A 68 -5.45 -2.02 -2.52
C ILE A 68 -4.80 -2.87 -1.43
N LYS A 69 -5.44 -4.00 -1.12
CA LYS A 69 -4.95 -4.96 -0.13
C LYS A 69 -4.05 -5.98 -0.81
N LEU A 70 -2.77 -5.96 -0.47
CA LEU A 70 -1.77 -6.92 -0.94
C LEU A 70 -1.80 -8.13 0.00
N ALA A 71 -2.57 -9.14 -0.40
CA ALA A 71 -2.72 -10.35 0.39
C ALA A 71 -1.46 -11.22 0.30
N GLY A 72 -0.87 -11.54 1.45
CA GLY A 72 0.25 -12.49 1.55
C GLY A 72 1.63 -11.85 1.73
N ASP A 73 1.77 -10.54 1.54
CA ASP A 73 3.03 -9.83 1.76
C ASP A 73 3.14 -9.35 3.22
N ALA A 74 4.31 -9.57 3.84
CA ALA A 74 4.63 -8.99 5.14
C ALA A 74 4.76 -7.47 5.02
N ALA A 75 4.30 -6.73 6.03
CA ALA A 75 4.36 -5.27 6.01
C ALA A 75 5.81 -4.74 5.89
N GLU A 76 6.77 -5.43 6.49
CA GLU A 76 8.19 -5.07 6.45
C GLU A 76 8.80 -5.27 5.06
N ASP A 77 8.51 -6.38 4.39
CA ASP A 77 8.99 -6.65 3.03
C ASP A 77 8.43 -5.61 2.05
N MET A 78 7.14 -5.30 2.17
CA MET A 78 6.52 -4.27 1.34
C MET A 78 7.10 -2.88 1.61
N ARG A 79 7.35 -2.54 2.88
CA ARG A 79 8.01 -1.28 3.27
C ARG A 79 9.40 -1.17 2.64
N ASN A 80 10.21 -2.21 2.74
CA ASN A 80 11.58 -2.22 2.20
C ASN A 80 11.58 -2.08 0.68
N PHE A 81 10.68 -2.78 -0.01
CA PHE A 81 10.50 -2.67 -1.45
C PHE A 81 10.09 -1.24 -1.88
N LEU A 82 9.12 -0.64 -1.18
CA LEU A 82 8.67 0.72 -1.46
C LEU A 82 9.75 1.75 -1.20
N LEU A 83 10.50 1.63 -0.09
CA LEU A 83 11.64 2.50 0.20
C LEU A 83 12.69 2.42 -0.90
N MET A 84 13.05 1.21 -1.34
CA MET A 84 14.01 1.02 -2.44
C MET A 84 13.55 1.77 -3.69
N ILE A 85 12.28 1.65 -4.08
CA ILE A 85 11.75 2.32 -5.27
C ILE A 85 11.73 3.85 -5.11
N HIS A 86 11.30 4.34 -3.95
CA HIS A 86 11.16 5.77 -3.71
C HIS A 86 12.50 6.48 -3.49
N GLU A 87 13.44 5.89 -2.73
CA GLU A 87 14.76 6.48 -2.50
C GLU A 87 15.64 6.49 -3.76
N ILE A 88 15.59 5.44 -4.59
CA ILE A 88 16.28 5.43 -5.89
C ILE A 88 15.76 6.54 -6.80
N GLY A 89 14.48 6.91 -6.69
CA GLY A 89 13.89 8.01 -7.45
C GLY A 89 14.35 9.41 -7.02
N TYR A 90 14.83 9.60 -5.79
CA TYR A 90 15.33 10.89 -5.28
C TYR A 90 16.85 11.07 -5.44
N ALA A 91 17.58 10.02 -5.81
CA ALA A 91 19.05 10.04 -5.95
C ALA A 91 19.56 10.34 -7.38
N LEU A 92 18.67 10.75 -8.30
CA LEU A 92 19.00 11.04 -9.71
C LEU A 92 18.72 12.50 -10.09
#